data_AF-A0A1M2ZN24-F1
#
_entry.id   AF-A0A1M2ZN24-F1
#
_cell.length_a   1.000
_cell.length_b   1.000
_cell.length_c   1.000
_cell.angle_alpha   90.00
_cell.angle_beta   90.00
_cell.angle_gamma   90.00
#
_symmetry.space_group_name_H-M   'P 1'
#
loop_
_entity.id
_entity.type
_entity.pdbx_description
1 polymer ?
#
loop_
_entity_poly.entity_id
_entity_poly.type
_entity_poly.pdbx_seq_one_letter_code
_entity_poly.pdbx_strand_id
1 'polypeptide(L)'
;MKMLAKRILGIVFVLALLAGSVIYAGAETTTTAPYTSPFLTGGGYLWGLPQSGVPSFLSSFTTQSGVTVEAHKNNTKVTTGLLGTGTVAKINRDGSTIEQYTILYFGDVDGDGAINAIDLLKIKKHILGKKTLKNEFLQAADTDRNGTTADVLDLYKLKQHLLKITTIYQK
;
A
#
# COMPACT_ATOMS: atom_id res chain seq x y z
N MET A 1 20.22 -27.03 11.22
CA MET A 1 19.55 -27.81 10.15
C MET A 1 18.22 -28.31 10.70
N LYS A 2 17.12 -28.02 10.00
CA LYS A 2 15.73 -28.48 10.21
C LYS A 2 14.98 -28.01 11.46
N MET A 3 14.02 -27.12 11.17
CA MET A 3 12.73 -26.95 11.84
C MET A 3 12.06 -28.29 12.15
N LEU A 4 11.28 -28.37 13.22
CA LEU A 4 9.91 -28.87 13.11
C LEU A 4 8.99 -28.19 14.12
N ALA A 5 7.82 -27.81 13.61
CA ALA A 5 6.91 -26.82 14.15
C ALA A 5 6.16 -27.27 15.41
N LYS A 6 5.84 -26.25 16.23
CA LYS A 6 4.96 -26.31 17.39
C LYS A 6 3.55 -26.81 17.01
N ARG A 7 3.11 -27.80 17.80
CA ARG A 7 1.77 -28.01 18.39
C ARG A 7 0.77 -26.87 18.10
N ILE A 8 -0.46 -27.21 17.69
CA ILE A 8 -1.69 -26.79 18.38
C ILE A 8 -2.74 -27.90 18.23
N LEU A 9 -3.27 -28.24 19.40
CA LEU A 9 -4.28 -29.22 19.75
C LEU A 9 -5.66 -28.65 19.43
N GLY A 10 -6.51 -29.43 18.77
CA GLY A 10 -7.92 -29.11 18.54
C GLY A 10 -8.75 -30.38 18.56
N ILE A 11 -9.02 -30.87 19.76
CA ILE A 11 -9.90 -32.01 20.03
C ILE A 11 -11.33 -31.63 19.62
N VAL A 12 -11.98 -32.43 18.78
CA VAL A 12 -13.44 -32.48 18.74
C VAL A 12 -13.86 -33.95 18.81
N PHE A 13 -14.35 -34.33 19.98
CA PHE A 13 -14.93 -35.63 20.30
C PHE A 13 -16.40 -35.57 19.87
N VAL A 14 -16.83 -36.37 18.88
CA VAL A 14 -18.25 -36.54 18.57
C VAL A 14 -18.58 -38.02 18.62
N LEU A 15 -19.28 -38.41 19.69
CA LEU A 15 -19.91 -39.70 19.85
C LEU A 15 -21.31 -39.61 19.21
N ALA A 16 -21.51 -40.26 18.07
CA ALA A 16 -22.85 -40.52 17.52
C ALA A 16 -22.81 -41.83 16.71
N LEU A 17 -23.47 -42.85 17.24
CA LEU A 17 -23.74 -44.13 16.58
C LEU A 17 -24.94 -43.98 15.63
N LEU A 18 -24.88 -44.72 14.50
CA LEU A 18 -25.96 -45.19 13.60
C LEU A 18 -25.95 -44.64 12.16
N ALA A 19 -25.52 -45.54 11.27
CA ALA A 19 -25.85 -45.71 9.86
C ALA A 19 -26.12 -44.44 9.01
N GLY A 20 -25.05 -43.91 8.42
CA GLY A 20 -25.14 -42.95 7.32
C GLY A 20 -23.74 -42.57 6.86
N SER A 21 -23.44 -42.76 5.58
CA SER A 21 -22.15 -42.47 4.96
C SER A 21 -21.67 -41.06 5.32
N VAL A 22 -20.53 -40.97 6.00
CA VAL A 22 -19.86 -39.68 6.25
C VAL A 22 -19.35 -39.17 4.92
N ILE A 23 -20.03 -38.14 4.38
CA ILE A 23 -19.52 -37.36 3.25
C ILE A 23 -18.45 -36.43 3.84
N TYR A 24 -17.18 -36.77 3.70
CA TYR A 24 -16.12 -35.79 3.89
C TYR A 24 -16.15 -34.85 2.68
N ALA A 25 -16.87 -33.74 2.81
CA ALA A 25 -16.65 -32.59 1.94
C ALA A 25 -15.25 -32.06 2.29
N GLY A 26 -14.24 -32.53 1.56
CA GLY A 26 -12.92 -31.92 1.57
C GLY A 26 -13.12 -30.46 1.18
N ALA A 27 -12.84 -29.54 2.09
CA ALA A 27 -12.75 -28.13 1.74
C ALA A 27 -11.62 -28.02 0.72
N GLU A 28 -11.98 -27.93 -0.56
CA GLU A 28 -11.06 -27.55 -1.61
C GLU A 28 -10.54 -26.17 -1.23
N THR A 29 -9.32 -26.14 -0.69
CA THR A 29 -8.56 -24.91 -0.58
C THR A 29 -8.18 -24.55 -2.01
N THR A 30 -9.10 -23.88 -2.70
CA THR A 30 -8.82 -23.23 -3.98
C THR A 30 -7.75 -22.18 -3.71
N THR A 31 -6.48 -22.58 -3.83
CA THR A 31 -5.36 -21.66 -4.01
C THR A 31 -5.57 -20.99 -5.36
N THR A 32 -6.39 -19.94 -5.35
CA THR A 32 -6.63 -19.08 -6.49
C THR A 32 -5.32 -18.40 -6.88
N ALA A 33 -5.06 -18.31 -8.18
CA ALA A 33 -3.83 -17.72 -8.70
C ALA A 33 -3.55 -16.34 -8.06
N PRO A 34 -2.28 -16.01 -7.74
CA PRO A 34 -1.95 -14.70 -7.19
C PRO A 34 -2.38 -13.62 -8.18
N TYR A 35 -3.02 -12.54 -7.69
CA TYR A 35 -3.21 -11.36 -8.53
C TYR A 35 -1.84 -10.75 -8.83
N THR A 36 -1.69 -10.14 -10.00
CA THR A 36 -0.45 -9.46 -10.37
C THR A 36 -0.60 -7.96 -10.10
N SER A 37 0.28 -7.40 -9.27
CA SER A 37 0.41 -5.95 -9.09
C SER A 37 1.35 -5.38 -10.16
N PRO A 38 0.96 -4.33 -10.90
CA PRO A 38 1.86 -3.62 -11.83
C PRO A 38 2.85 -2.69 -11.10
N PHE A 39 2.67 -2.52 -9.79
CA PHE A 39 3.41 -1.59 -8.93
C PHE A 39 4.20 -2.33 -7.86
N LEU A 40 5.22 -1.66 -7.33
CA LEU A 40 6.07 -2.19 -6.26
C LEU A 40 5.27 -2.24 -4.96
N THR A 41 5.38 -3.34 -4.21
CA THR A 41 4.72 -3.51 -2.91
C THR A 41 5.71 -3.99 -1.85
N GLY A 42 5.47 -3.63 -0.59
CA GLY A 42 6.34 -4.00 0.53
C GLY A 42 6.08 -3.16 1.79
N GLY A 43 6.17 -3.77 2.96
CA GLY A 43 5.97 -3.07 4.24
C GLY A 43 4.56 -2.47 4.42
N GLY A 44 3.56 -2.98 3.69
CA GLY A 44 2.21 -2.40 3.65
C GLY A 44 2.03 -1.22 2.69
N TYR A 45 3.08 -0.87 1.92
CA TYR A 45 3.04 0.22 0.95
C TYR A 45 2.95 -0.28 -0.49
N LEU A 46 2.41 0.58 -1.35
CA LEU A 46 2.44 0.47 -2.80
C LEU A 46 3.06 1.75 -3.39
N TRP A 47 4.11 1.61 -4.18
CA TRP A 47 4.83 2.74 -4.81
C TRP A 47 5.27 2.40 -6.24
N GLY A 48 5.94 3.34 -6.92
CA GLY A 48 6.36 3.15 -8.32
C GLY A 48 5.29 3.45 -9.36
N LEU A 49 4.16 3.99 -8.92
CA LEU A 49 3.12 4.53 -9.78
C LEU A 49 3.49 5.95 -10.28
N PRO A 50 3.14 6.30 -11.53
CA PRO A 50 3.25 7.68 -11.99
C PRO A 50 2.25 8.56 -11.23
N GLN A 51 2.62 9.81 -10.91
CA GLN A 51 1.68 10.80 -10.36
C GLN A 51 0.54 11.00 -11.33
N SER A 52 -0.59 10.37 -11.04
CA SER A 52 -1.72 10.25 -11.93
C SER A 52 -3.02 10.19 -11.14
N GLY A 53 -4.13 10.40 -11.85
CA GLY A 53 -5.45 10.35 -11.26
C GLY A 53 -5.87 8.92 -10.91
N VAL A 54 -6.86 8.81 -10.01
CA VAL A 54 -7.48 7.54 -9.61
C VAL A 54 -7.84 6.65 -10.81
N PRO A 55 -8.46 7.14 -11.91
CA PRO A 55 -8.80 6.29 -13.05
C PRO A 55 -7.59 5.63 -13.72
N SER A 56 -6.48 6.35 -13.87
CA SER A 56 -5.25 5.83 -14.49
C SER A 56 -4.58 4.76 -13.63
N PHE A 57 -4.62 4.93 -12.32
CA PHE A 57 -4.16 3.91 -11.39
C PHE A 57 -5.03 2.65 -11.46
N LEU A 58 -6.36 2.80 -11.41
CA LEU A 58 -7.27 1.66 -11.46
C LEU A 58 -7.15 0.88 -12.78
N SER A 59 -6.99 1.58 -13.91
CA SER A 59 -6.80 0.92 -15.21
C SER A 59 -5.45 0.21 -15.35
N SER A 60 -4.43 0.62 -14.58
CA SER A 60 -3.11 -0.02 -14.59
C SER A 60 -3.15 -1.47 -14.11
N PHE A 61 -4.14 -1.86 -13.29
CA PHE A 61 -4.23 -3.21 -12.75
C PHE A 61 -4.64 -4.28 -13.78
N THR A 62 -5.01 -3.89 -15.00
CA THR A 62 -5.59 -4.77 -16.06
C THR A 62 -6.79 -5.59 -15.57
N THR A 63 -7.65 -6.05 -16.48
CA THR A 63 -8.77 -6.89 -16.06
C THR A 63 -8.25 -8.26 -15.66
N GLN A 64 -8.32 -8.57 -14.37
CA GLN A 64 -7.99 -9.87 -13.80
C GLN A 64 -9.29 -10.50 -13.28
N SER A 65 -9.58 -11.76 -13.67
CA SER A 65 -10.84 -12.42 -13.33
C SER A 65 -11.09 -12.41 -11.82
N GLY A 66 -12.27 -11.92 -11.41
CA GLY A 66 -12.69 -11.83 -10.01
C GLY A 66 -12.00 -10.74 -9.19
N VAL A 67 -11.00 -10.04 -9.72
CA VAL A 67 -10.24 -9.01 -8.98
C VAL A 67 -10.77 -7.62 -9.29
N THR A 68 -11.04 -6.84 -8.25
CA THR A 68 -11.34 -5.41 -8.35
C THR A 68 -10.43 -4.61 -7.45
N VAL A 69 -10.05 -3.41 -7.89
CA VAL A 69 -9.21 -2.50 -7.10
C VAL A 69 -10.01 -1.24 -6.78
N GLU A 70 -9.89 -0.77 -5.55
CA GLU A 70 -10.52 0.45 -5.09
C GLU A 70 -9.50 1.36 -4.42
N ALA A 71 -9.65 2.67 -4.61
CA ALA A 71 -8.90 3.69 -3.88
C ALA A 71 -9.79 4.30 -2.81
N HIS A 72 -9.26 4.47 -1.59
CA HIS A 72 -9.97 5.03 -0.44
C HIS A 72 -9.13 6.16 0.17
N LYS A 73 -9.66 7.38 0.25
CA LYS A 73 -9.05 8.51 0.96
C LYS A 73 -9.86 8.77 2.22
N ASN A 74 -9.20 8.81 3.39
CA ASN A 74 -9.87 8.95 4.69
C ASN A 74 -11.06 7.97 4.85
N ASN A 75 -10.83 6.69 4.55
CA ASN A 75 -11.83 5.61 4.60
C ASN A 75 -13.03 5.77 3.65
N THR A 76 -12.99 6.75 2.74
CA THR A 76 -14.05 6.98 1.75
C THR A 76 -13.55 6.57 0.37
N LYS A 77 -14.32 5.74 -0.34
CA LYS A 77 -14.01 5.35 -1.72
C LYS A 77 -13.95 6.59 -2.62
N VAL A 78 -12.86 6.73 -3.36
CA VAL A 78 -12.66 7.78 -4.36
C VAL A 78 -12.55 7.16 -5.74
N THR A 79 -13.11 7.84 -6.74
CA THR A 79 -13.10 7.40 -8.15
C THR A 79 -12.45 8.42 -9.08
N THR A 80 -12.18 9.63 -8.60
CA THR A 80 -11.61 10.75 -9.35
C THR A 80 -10.59 11.51 -8.50
N GLY A 81 -9.89 12.48 -9.12
CA GLY A 81 -8.85 13.26 -8.46
C GLY A 81 -7.48 12.58 -8.48
N LEU A 82 -6.48 13.26 -7.93
CA LEU A 82 -5.13 12.72 -7.77
C LEU A 82 -5.07 11.73 -6.62
N LEU A 83 -4.24 10.71 -6.80
CA LEU A 83 -3.81 9.85 -5.71
C LEU A 83 -2.66 10.52 -5.00
N GLY A 84 -2.76 10.65 -3.68
CA GLY A 84 -1.67 11.12 -2.84
C GLY A 84 -1.25 10.08 -1.80
N THR A 85 -0.11 10.33 -1.18
CA THR A 85 0.40 9.55 -0.05
C THR A 85 -0.70 9.42 1.02
N GLY A 86 -0.88 8.20 1.55
CA GLY A 86 -1.92 7.89 2.52
C GLY A 86 -3.26 7.45 1.92
N THR A 87 -3.41 7.49 0.59
CA THR A 87 -4.56 6.84 -0.06
C THR A 87 -4.43 5.33 0.07
N VAL A 88 -5.50 4.63 0.46
CA VAL A 88 -5.50 3.19 0.63
C VAL A 88 -6.02 2.51 -0.62
N ALA A 89 -5.19 1.66 -1.23
CA ALA A 89 -5.58 0.75 -2.30
C ALA A 89 -6.08 -0.56 -1.68
N LYS A 90 -7.34 -0.91 -1.93
CA LYS A 90 -7.93 -2.21 -1.55
C LYS A 90 -8.04 -3.10 -2.77
N ILE A 91 -7.51 -4.31 -2.65
CA ILE A 91 -7.60 -5.34 -3.67
C ILE A 91 -8.65 -6.32 -3.18
N ASN A 92 -9.75 -6.42 -3.92
CA ASN A 92 -10.85 -7.32 -3.62
C ASN A 92 -10.87 -8.48 -4.62
N ARG A 93 -11.23 -9.67 -4.14
CA ARG A 93 -11.53 -10.84 -4.95
C ARG A 93 -12.92 -11.35 -4.60
N ASP A 94 -13.78 -11.50 -5.61
CA ASP A 94 -15.14 -12.03 -5.45
C ASP A 94 -15.95 -11.32 -4.34
N GLY A 95 -15.76 -10.00 -4.23
CA GLY A 95 -16.44 -9.14 -3.25
C GLY A 95 -15.77 -9.03 -1.88
N SER A 96 -14.67 -9.74 -1.62
CA SER A 96 -13.93 -9.70 -0.35
C SER A 96 -12.56 -9.05 -0.50
N THR A 97 -12.15 -8.17 0.43
CA THR A 97 -10.80 -7.59 0.44
C THR A 97 -9.77 -8.67 0.80
N ILE A 98 -8.85 -8.94 -0.13
CA ILE A 98 -7.75 -9.90 0.07
C ILE A 98 -6.47 -9.20 0.52
N GLU A 99 -6.23 -7.98 0.04
CA GLU A 99 -5.05 -7.19 0.40
C GLU A 99 -5.39 -5.70 0.45
N GLN A 100 -4.62 -4.97 1.26
CA GLN A 100 -4.66 -3.51 1.28
C GLN A 100 -3.23 -2.95 1.34
N TYR A 101 -3.03 -1.83 0.66
CA TYR A 101 -1.77 -1.10 0.67
C TYR A 101 -2.01 0.39 0.84
N THR A 102 -1.13 1.05 1.55
CA THR A 102 -1.05 2.52 1.58
C THR A 102 -0.21 2.98 0.41
N ILE A 103 -0.78 3.83 -0.44
CA ILE A 103 -0.05 4.46 -1.54
C ILE A 103 1.00 5.40 -0.96
N LEU A 104 2.21 5.30 -1.49
CA LEU A 104 3.37 6.10 -1.10
C LEU A 104 3.94 6.81 -2.33
N TYR A 105 3.93 8.14 -2.30
CA TYR A 105 4.63 8.97 -3.27
C TYR A 105 5.78 9.72 -2.58
N PHE A 106 7.01 9.42 -2.98
CA PHE A 106 8.18 10.12 -2.46
C PHE A 106 8.10 11.61 -2.84
N GLY A 107 8.17 12.49 -1.84
CA GLY A 107 8.05 13.94 -1.97
C GLY A 107 6.65 14.50 -1.70
N ASP A 108 5.59 13.68 -1.74
CA ASP A 108 4.22 14.09 -1.39
C ASP A 108 3.98 13.75 0.09
N VAL A 109 4.23 14.73 0.95
CA VAL A 109 4.12 14.58 2.42
C VAL A 109 2.84 15.19 2.97
N ASP A 110 2.02 15.81 2.12
CA ASP A 110 0.69 16.27 2.49
C ASP A 110 -0.47 15.38 2.05
N GLY A 111 -0.20 14.43 1.15
CA GLY A 111 -1.17 13.46 0.65
C GLY A 111 -2.14 14.05 -0.38
N ASP A 112 -1.80 15.16 -1.02
CA ASP A 112 -2.62 15.77 -2.07
C ASP A 112 -2.37 15.17 -3.46
N GLY A 113 -1.28 14.42 -3.63
CA GLY A 113 -0.90 13.76 -4.88
C GLY A 113 -0.07 14.61 -5.83
N ALA A 114 0.19 15.87 -5.48
CA ALA A 114 1.16 16.74 -6.13
C ALA A 114 2.43 16.83 -5.27
N ILE A 115 3.57 17.06 -5.92
CA ILE A 115 4.82 17.36 -5.22
C ILE A 115 5.08 18.85 -5.43
N ASN A 116 4.89 19.65 -4.38
CA ASN A 116 4.90 21.11 -4.49
C ASN A 116 5.54 21.82 -3.28
N ALA A 117 5.43 23.16 -3.23
CA ALA A 117 6.05 23.97 -2.18
C ALA A 117 5.46 23.74 -0.78
N ILE A 118 4.23 23.21 -0.69
CA ILE A 118 3.56 22.84 0.56
C ILE A 118 4.28 21.65 1.19
N ASP A 119 4.64 20.64 0.41
CA ASP A 119 5.45 19.50 0.86
C ASP A 119 6.78 19.95 1.42
N LEU A 120 7.49 20.80 0.66
CA LEU A 120 8.76 21.40 1.06
C LEU A 120 8.62 22.14 2.40
N LEU A 121 7.54 22.90 2.59
CA LEU A 121 7.26 23.60 3.83
C LEU A 121 7.02 22.63 4.99
N LYS A 122 6.33 21.51 4.76
CA LYS A 122 6.05 20.51 5.80
C LYS A 122 7.31 19.76 6.22
N ILE A 123 8.16 19.33 5.28
CA ILE A 123 9.46 18.72 5.60
C ILE A 123 10.31 19.73 6.40
N LYS A 124 10.37 21.00 5.98
CA LYS A 124 11.10 22.04 6.73
C LYS A 124 10.58 22.21 8.15
N LYS A 125 9.26 22.19 8.36
CA LYS A 125 8.67 22.28 9.71
C LYS A 125 9.00 21.06 10.56
N HIS A 126 9.11 19.87 9.97
CA HIS A 126 9.53 18.66 10.66
C HIS A 126 10.98 18.76 11.15
N ILE A 127 11.90 19.11 10.26
CA ILE A 127 13.34 19.27 10.59
C ILE A 127 13.54 20.32 11.69
N LEU A 128 12.77 21.40 11.66
CA LEU A 128 12.83 22.45 12.69
C LEU A 128 12.09 22.11 13.99
N GLY A 129 11.53 20.90 14.13
CA GLY A 129 10.77 20.48 15.30
C GLY A 129 9.45 21.22 15.52
N LYS A 130 8.95 21.97 14.51
CA LYS A 130 7.72 22.77 14.61
C LYS A 130 6.46 21.96 14.35
N LYS A 131 6.53 20.95 13.48
CA LYS A 131 5.43 20.01 13.21
C LYS A 131 5.98 18.68 12.72
N THR A 132 5.71 17.60 13.44
CA THR A 132 6.24 16.28 13.14
C THR A 132 5.42 15.57 12.05
N LEU A 133 6.06 15.16 10.95
CA LEU A 133 5.54 14.18 10.01
C LEU A 133 5.54 12.78 10.66
N LYS A 134 4.56 11.95 10.30
CA LYS A 134 4.39 10.62 10.90
C LYS A 134 4.03 9.60 9.83
N ASN A 135 4.31 8.33 10.12
CA ASN A 135 3.88 7.16 9.34
C ASN A 135 4.22 7.30 7.85
N GLU A 136 3.25 7.09 6.95
CA GLU A 136 3.38 7.18 5.50
C GLU A 136 3.92 8.54 5.03
N PHE A 137 3.56 9.64 5.71
CA PHE A 137 4.02 10.98 5.34
C PHE A 137 5.48 11.22 5.75
N LEU A 138 5.94 10.53 6.81
CA LEU A 138 7.35 10.54 7.18
C LEU A 138 8.16 9.67 6.20
N GLN A 139 7.61 8.53 5.79
CA GLN A 139 8.24 7.69 4.77
C GLN A 139 8.33 8.38 3.41
N ALA A 140 7.30 9.14 3.02
CA ALA A 140 7.30 9.92 1.78
C ALA A 140 8.34 11.05 1.79
N ALA A 141 8.76 11.50 2.97
CA ALA A 141 9.76 12.54 3.11
C ALA A 141 11.19 12.07 2.80
N ASP A 142 11.46 10.75 2.79
CA ASP A 142 12.74 10.16 2.33
C ASP A 142 12.83 10.22 0.80
N THR A 143 13.09 11.42 0.27
CA THR A 143 13.15 11.70 -1.16
C THR A 143 14.45 11.26 -1.80
N ASP A 144 15.52 11.10 -1.00
CA ASP A 144 16.79 10.59 -1.47
C ASP A 144 16.89 9.06 -1.41
N ARG A 145 15.99 8.40 -0.67
CA ARG A 145 15.86 6.96 -0.49
C ARG A 145 17.06 6.34 0.22
N ASN A 146 17.63 7.09 1.18
CA ASN A 146 18.78 6.65 1.96
C ASN A 146 18.37 5.83 3.21
N GLY A 147 17.08 5.73 3.52
CA GLY A 147 16.53 5.00 4.66
C GLY A 147 16.48 5.80 5.97
N THR A 148 17.04 7.00 5.99
CA THR A 148 16.80 8.05 6.98
C THR A 148 15.66 8.92 6.48
N THR A 149 14.62 9.11 7.29
CA THR A 149 13.46 9.87 6.86
C THR A 149 13.57 11.34 7.24
N ALA A 150 13.29 12.23 6.28
CA ALA A 150 12.98 13.63 6.49
C ALA A 150 14.12 14.47 7.06
N ASP A 151 15.30 14.38 6.44
CA ASP A 151 16.46 15.19 6.80
C ASP A 151 16.68 16.41 5.87
N VAL A 152 17.80 17.11 6.06
CA VAL A 152 18.13 18.31 5.26
C VAL A 152 18.45 17.95 3.79
N LEU A 153 18.99 16.76 3.52
CA LEU A 153 19.28 16.29 2.17
C LEU A 153 17.98 15.99 1.42
N ASP A 154 16.99 15.43 2.11
CA ASP A 154 15.64 15.25 1.56
C ASP A 154 15.00 16.57 1.17
N LEU A 155 15.02 17.54 2.09
CA LEU A 155 14.51 18.88 1.82
C LEU A 155 15.22 19.52 0.62
N TYR A 156 16.53 19.34 0.52
CA TYR A 156 17.34 19.86 -0.58
C TYR A 156 16.97 19.21 -1.92
N LYS A 157 16.82 17.88 -1.94
CA LYS A 157 16.45 17.13 -3.15
C LYS A 157 15.04 17.48 -3.62
N LEU A 158 14.09 17.61 -2.69
CA LEU A 158 12.75 18.10 -3.00
C LEU A 158 12.79 19.52 -3.59
N LYS A 159 13.60 20.42 -3.05
CA LYS A 159 13.78 21.76 -3.63
C LYS A 159 14.34 21.71 -5.05
N GLN A 160 15.36 20.89 -5.30
CA GLN A 160 15.91 20.71 -6.65
C GLN A 160 14.86 20.15 -7.63
N HIS A 161 14.00 19.25 -7.15
CA HIS A 161 12.90 18.71 -7.94
C HIS A 161 11.91 19.79 -8.38
N LEU A 162 11.48 20.65 -7.46
CA LEU A 162 10.59 21.78 -7.78
C LEU A 162 11.23 22.77 -8.77
N LEU A 163 12.56 22.91 -8.73
CA LEU A 163 13.34 23.74 -9.65
C LEU A 163 13.68 23.02 -10.97
N LYS A 164 13.22 21.78 -11.17
CA LYS A 164 13.50 20.94 -12.35
C LYS A 164 14.99 20.66 -12.58
N ILE A 165 15.80 20.72 -11.52
CA ILE A 165 17.23 20.39 -11.57
C ILE A 165 17.42 18.88 -11.45
N THR A 166 16.60 18.22 -10.63
CA THR A 166 16.61 16.76 -10.46
C THR A 166 15.18 16.20 -10.50
N THR A 167 15.04 14.89 -10.61
CA THR A 167 13.75 14.19 -10.55
C THR A 167 13.70 13.29 -9.34
N ILE A 168 12.62 13.38 -8.56
CA ILE A 168 12.30 12.35 -7.56
C ILE A 168 11.63 11.20 -8.29
N TYR A 169 12.32 10.07 -8.36
CA TYR A 169 11.82 8.86 -9.00
C TYR A 169 10.95 8.06 -8.05
N GLN A 170 9.79 7.63 -8.53
CA GLN A 170 8.86 6.80 -7.76
C GLN A 170 9.20 5.31 -7.86
N LYS A 171 9.94 4.87 -8.90
CA LYS A 171 10.41 3.49 -9.09
C LYS A 171 11.84 3.30 -8.60
#